data_AF-A0A2V8B5H7-F1
#
_entry.id   AF-A0A2V8B5H7-F1
#
_cell.length_a   1.000
_cell.length_b   1.000
_cell.length_c   1.000
_cell.angle_alpha   90.00
_cell.angle_beta   90.00
_cell.angle_gamma   90.00
#
_symmetry.space_group_name_H-M   'P 1'
#
loop_
_entity.id
_entity.type
_entity.pdbx_description
1 polymer ?
#
loop_
_entity_poly.entity_id
_entity_poly.type
_entity_poly.pdbx_seq_one_letter_code
_entity_poly.pdbx_strand_id
1 'polypeptide(L)'
;MGRVFTLGVGAISLLCLAAFIDAVGAQAGDRAAAQSAQYMCPMHPDVRGKAGDVCGKCRMALVPATADYHPYHLDVDLTPRALRPGEKGRARFIVRDPTSEAIVKRFEMVHERVFHLFIVSRDLEFFAHVHPSLHPDGSLDAEVIVPRPGAYQLIADFLPSGGSPQFVQRAFATAHYRGSFTQPPAPVADVADKIGRDMTVHLAPPDVHAGREQLLTFELRDRTTGAPIADLEPYLGAIGHVLATSADLSVAFHSHPVDAVSSPSGPNVVFQILFPRPGMYRLWAQFQRAGRVTTVRFTVPVAD
;
A
#
# COMPACT_ATOMS: atom_id res chain seq x y z
N MET A 1 -30.22 91.72 -9.50
CA MET A 1 -30.29 92.21 -10.89
C MET A 1 -29.43 91.30 -11.77
N GLY A 2 -30.04 90.69 -12.80
CA GLY A 2 -29.39 89.92 -13.87
C GLY A 2 -29.13 88.43 -13.56
N ARG A 3 -29.46 87.45 -14.41
CA ARG A 3 -30.17 87.41 -15.70
C ARG A 3 -30.57 85.94 -15.95
N VAL A 4 -31.75 85.74 -16.55
CA VAL A 4 -32.32 84.48 -17.06
C VAL A 4 -31.55 83.99 -18.29
N PHE A 5 -31.44 82.68 -18.55
CA PHE A 5 -31.61 82.06 -19.89
C PHE A 5 -31.76 80.51 -19.84
N THR A 6 -32.94 80.06 -20.29
CA THR A 6 -33.32 78.91 -21.15
C THR A 6 -32.78 77.47 -21.01
N LEU A 7 -33.76 76.56 -21.10
CA LEU A 7 -33.72 75.14 -21.44
C LEU A 7 -33.00 74.81 -22.76
N GLY A 8 -32.37 73.62 -22.79
CA GLY A 8 -32.04 72.88 -24.00
C GLY A 8 -32.20 71.37 -23.75
N VAL A 9 -33.17 70.76 -24.42
CA VAL A 9 -33.35 69.30 -24.53
C VAL A 9 -32.31 68.76 -25.51
N GLY A 10 -31.64 67.66 -25.18
CA GLY A 10 -30.62 67.05 -26.04
C GLY A 10 -30.44 65.55 -25.82
N ALA A 11 -31.10 64.78 -26.68
CA ALA A 11 -30.74 63.48 -27.26
C ALA A 11 -30.33 62.28 -26.37
N ILE A 12 -31.17 61.25 -26.50
CA ILE A 12 -30.88 59.83 -26.29
C ILE A 12 -29.60 59.42 -27.04
N SER A 13 -28.72 58.67 -26.39
CA SER A 13 -27.83 57.72 -27.05
C SER A 13 -27.69 56.47 -26.18
N LEU A 14 -28.41 55.42 -26.61
CA LEU A 14 -28.11 54.01 -26.35
C LEU A 14 -26.62 53.78 -26.60
N LEU A 15 -25.85 53.32 -25.62
CA LEU A 15 -24.63 52.55 -25.89
C LEU A 15 -24.19 51.74 -24.66
N CYS A 16 -24.33 50.43 -24.85
CA CYS A 16 -23.46 49.36 -24.34
C CYS A 16 -23.45 49.07 -22.82
N LEU A 17 -24.51 48.37 -22.42
CA LEU A 17 -24.46 47.29 -21.45
C LEU A 17 -23.50 46.17 -21.93
N ALA A 18 -22.19 46.30 -21.68
CA ALA A 18 -21.22 45.22 -21.99
C ALA A 18 -19.93 45.36 -21.17
N ALA A 19 -19.97 45.12 -19.85
CA ALA A 19 -18.75 44.96 -19.06
C ALA A 19 -18.93 44.19 -17.73
N PHE A 20 -20.01 43.41 -17.55
CA PHE A 20 -20.27 42.68 -16.29
C PHE A 20 -20.67 41.22 -16.52
N ILE A 21 -20.09 40.55 -17.53
CA ILE A 21 -20.27 39.09 -17.72
C ILE A 21 -18.96 38.30 -17.54
N ASP A 22 -17.78 38.93 -17.61
CA ASP A 22 -16.52 38.17 -17.60
C ASP A 22 -15.98 37.78 -16.21
N ALA A 23 -16.46 38.41 -15.12
CA ALA A 23 -15.97 38.10 -13.78
C ALA A 23 -16.59 36.84 -13.15
N VAL A 24 -17.76 36.41 -13.64
CA VAL A 24 -18.44 35.19 -13.12
C VAL A 24 -17.94 33.93 -13.84
N GLY A 25 -17.46 34.06 -15.08
CA GLY A 25 -16.86 32.95 -15.83
C GLY A 25 -15.49 32.52 -15.29
N ALA A 26 -14.68 33.45 -14.79
CA ALA A 26 -13.36 33.15 -14.24
C ALA A 26 -13.41 32.34 -12.93
N GLN A 27 -14.37 32.61 -12.03
CA GLN A 27 -14.57 31.83 -10.80
C GLN A 27 -15.21 30.45 -11.05
N ALA A 28 -15.98 30.29 -12.13
CA ALA A 28 -16.47 28.98 -12.56
C ALA A 28 -15.37 28.15 -13.25
N GLY A 29 -14.45 28.80 -13.97
CA GLY A 29 -13.27 28.18 -14.57
C GLY A 29 -12.26 27.67 -13.54
N ASP A 30 -11.98 28.43 -12.48
CA ASP A 30 -11.06 28.00 -11.41
C ASP A 30 -11.64 26.90 -10.50
N ARG A 31 -12.97 26.81 -10.36
CA ARG A 31 -13.63 25.67 -9.70
C ARG A 31 -13.74 24.43 -10.59
N ALA A 32 -13.68 24.59 -11.91
CA ALA A 32 -13.64 23.48 -12.86
C ALA A 32 -12.20 22.97 -13.11
N ALA A 33 -11.19 23.82 -12.92
CA ALA A 33 -9.78 23.45 -12.96
C ALA A 33 -9.29 22.80 -11.64
N ALA A 34 -10.04 22.96 -10.55
CA ALA A 34 -9.87 22.18 -9.33
C ALA A 34 -10.45 20.76 -9.51
N GLN A 35 -9.60 19.86 -10.01
CA GLN A 35 -9.72 18.41 -9.85
C GLN A 35 -11.04 17.78 -10.32
N SER A 36 -11.09 17.31 -11.57
CA SER A 36 -11.75 16.01 -11.76
C SER A 36 -10.98 15.02 -10.87
N ALA A 37 -11.50 14.72 -9.68
CA ALA A 37 -10.96 13.68 -8.84
C ALA A 37 -10.87 12.43 -9.72
N GLN A 38 -9.65 12.08 -10.12
CA GLN A 38 -9.44 10.89 -10.93
C GLN A 38 -9.62 9.73 -9.97
N TYR A 39 -10.47 8.79 -10.37
CA TYR A 39 -10.68 7.60 -9.58
C TYR A 39 -9.64 6.58 -10.01
N MET A 40 -8.98 5.94 -9.05
CA MET A 40 -8.02 4.88 -9.30
C MET A 40 -8.38 3.66 -8.50
N CYS A 41 -7.96 2.49 -8.98
CA CYS A 41 -8.01 1.29 -8.16
C CYS A 41 -6.95 1.41 -7.06
N PRO A 42 -7.30 1.28 -5.77
CA PRO A 42 -6.33 1.38 -4.67
C PRO A 42 -5.24 0.30 -4.75
N MET A 43 -5.54 -0.82 -5.42
CA MET A 43 -4.62 -1.94 -5.63
C MET A 43 -3.86 -1.93 -6.95
N HIS A 44 -4.36 -1.18 -7.93
CA HIS A 44 -3.80 -1.18 -9.28
C HIS A 44 -3.76 0.26 -9.77
N PRO A 45 -2.73 1.02 -9.40
CA PRO A 45 -2.71 2.46 -9.62
C PRO A 45 -2.87 2.91 -11.07
N ASP A 46 -2.48 2.04 -12.01
CA ASP A 46 -2.62 2.28 -13.45
C ASP A 46 -4.06 2.08 -13.96
N VAL A 47 -4.92 1.43 -13.17
CA VAL A 47 -6.34 1.28 -13.49
C VAL A 47 -7.09 2.51 -12.98
N ARG A 48 -7.46 3.39 -13.92
CA ARG A 48 -8.21 4.62 -13.67
C ARG A 48 -9.63 4.56 -14.24
N GLY A 49 -10.52 5.39 -13.71
CA GLY A 49 -11.92 5.44 -14.12
C GLY A 49 -12.67 6.60 -13.47
N LYS A 50 -13.96 6.38 -13.19
CA LYS A 50 -14.85 7.36 -12.54
C LYS A 50 -15.46 6.80 -11.25
N ALA A 51 -16.15 7.67 -10.51
CA ALA A 51 -16.87 7.30 -9.30
C ALA A 51 -17.86 6.15 -9.55
N GLY A 52 -17.84 5.15 -8.67
CA GLY A 52 -18.73 3.98 -8.73
C GLY A 52 -18.24 2.85 -9.66
N ASP A 53 -17.16 3.06 -10.40
CA ASP A 53 -16.52 1.97 -11.15
C ASP A 53 -15.86 0.96 -10.20
N VAL A 54 -15.67 -0.26 -10.69
CA VAL A 54 -14.93 -1.34 -10.02
C VAL A 54 -13.76 -1.78 -10.88
N CYS A 55 -12.65 -2.15 -10.24
CA CYS A 55 -11.47 -2.61 -10.94
C CYS A 55 -11.74 -3.94 -11.67
N GLY A 56 -11.35 -4.04 -12.94
CA GLY A 56 -11.42 -5.28 -13.70
C GLY A 56 -10.46 -6.38 -13.21
N LYS A 57 -9.41 -6.02 -12.46
CA LYS A 57 -8.37 -6.94 -11.98
C LYS A 57 -8.65 -7.53 -10.59
N CYS A 58 -9.02 -6.70 -9.60
CA CYS A 58 -9.29 -7.14 -8.20
C CYS A 58 -10.72 -6.86 -7.71
N ARG A 59 -11.62 -6.36 -8.58
CA ARG A 59 -13.02 -6.08 -8.25
C ARG A 59 -13.29 -5.05 -7.15
N MET A 60 -12.27 -4.43 -6.56
CA MET A 60 -12.42 -3.32 -5.61
C MET A 60 -13.02 -2.08 -6.28
N ALA A 61 -13.80 -1.31 -5.52
CA ALA A 61 -14.28 -0.01 -5.96
C ALA A 61 -13.09 0.93 -6.21
N LEU A 62 -13.18 1.74 -7.27
CA LEU A 62 -12.21 2.80 -7.48
C LEU A 62 -12.46 3.92 -6.45
N VAL A 63 -11.38 4.52 -5.96
CA VAL A 63 -11.39 5.54 -4.91
C VAL A 63 -10.88 6.88 -5.44
N PRO A 64 -11.25 8.02 -4.80
CA PRO A 64 -10.69 9.31 -5.15
C PRO A 64 -9.17 9.32 -4.98
N ALA A 65 -8.46 9.82 -6.00
CA ALA A 65 -7.02 9.95 -5.97
C ALA A 65 -6.54 11.20 -6.71
N THR A 66 -5.29 11.57 -6.41
CA THR A 66 -4.54 12.55 -7.19
C THR A 66 -3.74 11.87 -8.30
N ALA A 67 -3.57 12.57 -9.42
CA ALA A 67 -2.70 12.11 -10.50
C ALA A 67 -1.21 12.20 -10.13
N ASP A 68 -0.86 13.10 -9.21
CA ASP A 68 0.51 13.39 -8.79
C ASP A 68 0.90 12.59 -7.54
N TYR A 69 2.02 11.90 -7.61
CA TYR A 69 2.60 11.25 -6.44
C TYR A 69 3.32 12.28 -5.57
N HIS A 70 2.87 12.42 -4.33
CA HIS A 70 3.58 13.18 -3.30
C HIS A 70 3.90 12.25 -2.14
N PRO A 71 5.17 12.16 -1.70
CA PRO A 71 5.55 11.30 -0.59
C PRO A 71 5.04 11.92 0.72
N TYR A 72 4.11 11.25 1.39
CA TYR A 72 3.63 11.68 2.69
C TYR A 72 4.70 11.46 3.77
N HIS A 73 4.71 12.33 4.78
CA HIS A 73 5.58 12.12 5.94
C HIS A 73 4.96 11.08 6.87
N LEU A 74 5.75 10.08 7.26
CA LEU A 74 5.38 9.10 8.27
C LEU A 74 6.29 9.26 9.49
N ASP A 75 5.71 9.82 10.55
CA ASP A 75 6.29 9.86 11.89
C ASP A 75 6.01 8.52 12.57
N VAL A 76 7.02 7.99 13.27
CA VAL A 76 6.92 6.72 13.99
C VAL A 76 7.49 6.88 15.39
N ASP A 77 6.65 6.59 16.39
CA ASP A 77 7.04 6.53 17.78
C ASP A 77 6.91 5.10 18.31
N LEU A 78 7.99 4.58 18.88
CA LEU A 78 8.00 3.28 19.56
C LEU A 78 7.94 3.49 21.07
N THR A 79 7.14 2.68 21.76
CA THR A 79 7.04 2.67 23.23
C THR A 79 7.24 1.25 23.76
N PRO A 80 8.31 0.98 24.53
CA PRO A 80 9.44 1.88 24.80
C PRO A 80 10.22 2.23 23.51
N ARG A 81 10.96 3.34 23.52
CA ARG A 81 11.72 3.82 22.34
C ARG A 81 12.67 2.78 21.76
N ALA A 82 13.27 1.97 22.62
CA ALA A 82 14.01 0.78 22.24
C ALA A 82 13.22 -0.45 22.70
N LEU A 83 12.55 -1.12 21.78
CA LEU A 83 11.75 -2.31 22.08
C LEU A 83 12.62 -3.40 22.69
N ARG A 84 12.09 -4.08 23.72
CA ARG A 84 12.75 -5.22 24.35
C ARG A 84 12.28 -6.52 23.67
N PRO A 85 13.20 -7.40 23.25
CA PRO A 85 12.82 -8.66 22.61
C PRO A 85 11.91 -9.52 23.49
N GLY A 86 10.88 -10.11 22.89
CA GLY A 86 9.89 -10.95 23.56
C GLY A 86 8.85 -10.20 24.40
N GLU A 87 9.01 -8.88 24.58
CA GLU A 87 8.07 -8.06 25.33
C GLU A 87 7.10 -7.31 24.40
N LYS A 88 5.93 -6.97 24.93
CA LYS A 88 4.95 -6.13 24.22
C LYS A 88 5.46 -4.69 24.14
N GLY A 89 5.54 -4.18 22.92
CA GLY A 89 5.72 -2.77 22.62
C GLY A 89 4.51 -2.20 21.87
N ARG A 90 4.53 -0.87 21.69
CA ARG A 90 3.59 -0.14 20.85
C ARG A 90 4.35 0.61 19.77
N ALA A 91 3.85 0.56 18.54
CA ALA A 91 4.21 1.50 17.48
C ALA A 91 3.04 2.44 17.22
N ARG A 92 3.30 3.74 17.25
CA ARG A 92 2.35 4.80 16.92
C ARG A 92 2.82 5.52 15.66
N PHE A 93 1.89 5.74 14.75
CA PHE A 93 2.11 6.34 13.44
C PHE A 93 1.31 7.63 13.30
N ILE A 94 1.94 8.68 12.77
CA ILE A 94 1.26 9.90 12.32
C ILE A 94 1.65 10.13 10.86
N VAL A 95 0.65 10.23 10.00
CA VAL A 95 0.84 10.55 8.57
C VAL A 95 0.53 12.03 8.37
N ARG A 96 1.43 12.77 7.71
CA ARG A 96 1.24 14.19 7.41
C ARG A 96 1.24 14.44 5.91
N ASP A 97 0.32 15.29 5.50
CA ASP A 97 0.26 15.81 4.15
C ASP A 97 1.53 16.63 3.83
N PRO A 98 2.23 16.36 2.72
CA PRO A 98 3.54 16.95 2.44
C PRO A 98 3.50 18.44 2.04
N THR A 99 2.31 19.01 1.83
CA THR A 99 2.17 20.43 1.45
C THR A 99 1.69 21.27 2.63
N SER A 100 0.66 20.78 3.32
CA SER A 100 -0.01 21.50 4.40
C SER A 100 0.50 21.13 5.80
N GLU A 101 1.29 20.07 5.93
CA GLU A 101 1.74 19.47 7.20
C GLU A 101 0.59 18.97 8.11
N ALA A 102 -0.65 19.00 7.60
CA ALA A 102 -1.82 18.56 8.33
C ALA A 102 -1.77 17.06 8.58
N ILE A 103 -2.21 16.63 9.78
CA ILE A 103 -2.36 15.21 10.10
C ILE A 103 -3.47 14.63 9.23
N VAL A 104 -3.14 13.56 8.50
CA VAL A 104 -4.09 12.77 7.72
C VAL A 104 -4.98 11.98 8.68
N LYS A 105 -6.30 12.15 8.53
CA LYS A 105 -7.30 11.49 9.38
C LYS A 105 -8.17 10.48 8.63
N ARG A 106 -8.08 10.45 7.29
CA ARG A 106 -8.88 9.58 6.44
C ARG A 106 -7.98 8.85 5.47
N PHE A 107 -8.21 7.56 5.37
CA PHE A 107 -7.47 6.62 4.57
C PHE A 107 -8.48 5.76 3.83
N GLU A 108 -8.12 5.34 2.62
CA GLU A 108 -8.89 4.38 1.86
C GLU A 108 -8.68 2.97 2.42
N MET A 109 -9.73 2.16 2.33
CA MET A 109 -9.66 0.76 2.73
C MET A 109 -9.02 -0.06 1.61
N VAL A 110 -7.90 -0.70 1.94
CA VAL A 110 -7.16 -1.62 1.08
C VAL A 110 -7.15 -2.96 1.80
N HIS A 111 -7.74 -4.00 1.19
CA HIS A 111 -7.79 -5.34 1.81
C HIS A 111 -8.35 -5.35 3.24
N GLU A 112 -9.54 -4.74 3.40
CA GLU A 112 -10.28 -4.63 4.67
C GLU A 112 -9.58 -3.87 5.80
N ARG A 113 -8.42 -3.25 5.51
CA ARG A 113 -7.63 -2.47 6.46
C ARG A 113 -7.27 -1.13 5.83
N VAL A 114 -6.99 -0.14 6.66
CA VAL A 114 -6.55 1.19 6.19
C VAL A 114 -5.03 1.32 6.17
N PHE A 115 -4.34 0.36 6.79
CA PHE A 115 -2.92 0.38 7.01
C PHE A 115 -2.41 -1.05 7.21
N HIS A 116 -1.51 -1.48 6.33
CA HIS A 116 -0.75 -2.71 6.49
C HIS A 116 0.64 -2.38 6.99
N LEU A 117 1.04 -3.02 8.09
CA LEU A 117 2.36 -2.88 8.65
C LEU A 117 3.06 -4.23 8.62
N PHE A 118 4.21 -4.26 7.95
CA PHE A 118 5.11 -5.40 8.00
C PHE A 118 6.32 -5.08 8.87
N ILE A 119 6.73 -6.06 9.66
CA ILE A 119 7.92 -5.98 10.50
C ILE A 119 8.85 -7.09 10.06
N VAL A 120 9.98 -6.71 9.47
CA VAL A 120 10.94 -7.65 8.90
C VAL A 120 12.27 -7.50 9.63
N SER A 121 12.84 -8.59 10.15
CA SER A 121 14.20 -8.51 10.68
C SER A 121 15.21 -8.32 9.56
N ARG A 122 16.32 -7.65 9.86
CA ARG A 122 17.41 -7.44 8.89
C ARG A 122 18.00 -8.73 8.33
N ASP A 123 17.96 -9.82 9.10
CA ASP A 123 18.37 -11.15 8.65
C ASP A 123 17.30 -11.89 7.84
N LEU A 124 16.14 -11.27 7.61
CA LEU A 124 15.00 -11.78 6.85
C LEU A 124 14.37 -13.06 7.44
N GLU A 125 14.73 -13.43 8.67
CA GLU A 125 14.22 -14.64 9.32
C GLU A 125 12.96 -14.39 10.14
N PHE A 126 12.69 -13.15 10.53
CA PHE A 126 11.46 -12.75 11.20
C PHE A 126 10.59 -11.89 10.28
N PHE A 127 9.30 -12.18 10.31
CA PHE A 127 8.25 -11.44 9.63
C PHE A 127 7.01 -11.40 10.53
N ALA A 128 6.39 -10.23 10.62
CA ALA A 128 5.03 -10.07 11.12
C ALA A 128 4.25 -9.16 10.18
N HIS A 129 2.96 -9.48 10.00
CA HIS A 129 2.00 -8.68 9.27
C HIS A 129 0.91 -8.28 10.25
N VAL A 130 0.87 -6.99 10.60
CA VAL A 130 -0.06 -6.42 11.59
C VAL A 130 -0.79 -5.24 10.98
N HIS A 131 -1.95 -4.91 11.54
CA HIS A 131 -2.80 -3.82 11.02
C HIS A 131 -3.01 -2.78 12.11
N PRO A 132 -2.35 -1.61 12.04
CA PRO A 132 -2.57 -0.53 12.97
C PRO A 132 -4.04 -0.09 13.01
N SER A 133 -4.53 0.22 14.21
CA SER A 133 -5.88 0.74 14.42
C SER A 133 -5.88 2.26 14.33
N LEU A 134 -6.71 2.83 13.45
CA LEU A 134 -6.88 4.27 13.29
C LEU A 134 -7.73 4.87 14.42
N HIS A 135 -7.26 5.98 14.98
CA HIS A 135 -7.96 6.76 16.00
C HIS A 135 -8.56 8.06 15.43
N PRO A 136 -9.54 8.68 16.12
CA PRO A 136 -10.19 9.92 15.64
C PRO A 136 -9.27 11.13 15.46
N ASP A 137 -8.12 11.16 16.16
CA ASP A 137 -7.11 12.20 16.02
C ASP A 137 -6.22 12.03 14.77
N GLY A 138 -6.36 10.92 14.04
CA GLY A 138 -5.56 10.54 12.87
C GLY A 138 -4.35 9.67 13.19
N SER A 139 -4.09 9.39 14.47
CA SER A 139 -3.03 8.46 14.85
C SER A 139 -3.39 7.02 14.56
N LEU A 140 -2.39 6.19 14.26
CA LEU A 140 -2.57 4.74 14.17
C LEU A 140 -1.66 4.03 15.16
N ASP A 141 -2.21 3.08 15.91
CA ASP A 141 -1.45 2.29 16.89
C ASP A 141 -1.45 0.80 16.53
N ALA A 142 -0.30 0.15 16.71
CA ALA A 142 -0.16 -1.30 16.65
C ALA A 142 0.61 -1.84 17.86
N GLU A 143 0.20 -3.00 18.36
CA GLU A 143 1.04 -3.80 19.27
C GLU A 143 2.17 -4.44 18.44
N VAL A 144 3.39 -4.35 18.95
CA VAL A 144 4.59 -4.88 18.30
C VAL A 144 5.32 -5.80 19.27
N ILE A 145 5.60 -7.02 18.82
CA ILE A 145 6.43 -8.00 19.55
C ILE A 145 7.48 -8.52 18.57
N VAL A 146 8.75 -8.35 18.90
CA VAL A 146 9.87 -8.89 18.12
C VAL A 146 10.64 -9.91 18.96
N PRO A 147 11.01 -11.08 18.41
CA PRO A 147 11.43 -12.21 19.23
C PRO A 147 12.90 -12.18 19.66
N ARG A 148 13.75 -11.42 18.97
CA ARG A 148 15.21 -11.45 19.15
C ARG A 148 15.79 -10.05 19.21
N PRO A 149 16.95 -9.85 19.86
CA PRO A 149 17.72 -8.63 19.68
C PRO A 149 18.10 -8.47 18.21
N GLY A 150 17.85 -7.31 17.62
CA GLY A 150 18.06 -7.13 16.18
C GLY A 150 17.81 -5.72 15.66
N ALA A 151 18.25 -5.50 14.42
CA ALA A 151 17.76 -4.44 13.56
C ALA A 151 16.56 -4.94 12.75
N TYR A 152 15.55 -4.10 12.61
CA TYR A 152 14.28 -4.42 11.97
C TYR A 152 13.85 -3.28 11.05
N GLN A 153 13.03 -3.63 10.06
CA GLN A 153 12.38 -2.72 9.14
C GLN A 153 10.87 -2.75 9.40
N LEU A 154 10.30 -1.59 9.69
CA LEU A 154 8.87 -1.33 9.53
C LEU A 154 8.64 -0.97 8.07
N ILE A 155 7.64 -1.59 7.46
CA ILE A 155 7.22 -1.33 6.09
C ILE A 155 5.72 -1.05 6.14
N ALA A 156 5.36 0.20 5.90
CA ALA A 156 4.00 0.71 5.99
C ALA A 156 3.41 0.86 4.59
N ASP A 157 2.25 0.25 4.37
CA ASP A 157 1.48 0.33 3.13
C ASP A 157 0.09 0.90 3.46
N PHE A 158 -0.20 2.08 2.92
CA PHE A 158 -1.43 2.83 3.20
C PHE A 158 -1.77 3.80 2.07
N LEU A 159 -3.03 4.23 2.01
CA LEU A 159 -3.53 5.17 1.01
C LEU A 159 -4.32 6.29 1.69
N PRO A 160 -3.77 7.52 1.81
CA PRO A 160 -4.54 8.68 2.25
C PRO A 160 -5.70 8.98 1.30
N SER A 161 -6.88 9.31 1.82
CA SER A 161 -8.05 9.63 0.99
C SER A 161 -7.79 10.83 0.07
N GLY A 162 -8.01 10.66 -1.24
CA GLY A 162 -7.68 11.68 -2.25
C GLY A 162 -6.18 11.83 -2.53
N GLY A 163 -5.34 11.04 -1.86
CA GLY A 163 -3.90 10.98 -2.06
C GLY A 163 -3.48 9.96 -3.12
N SER A 164 -2.25 9.47 -2.98
CA SER A 164 -1.69 8.38 -3.78
C SER A 164 -1.18 7.27 -2.85
N PRO A 165 -1.11 6.00 -3.30
CA PRO A 165 -0.64 4.90 -2.47
C PRO A 165 0.76 5.14 -1.94
N GLN A 166 1.00 4.86 -0.66
CA GLN A 166 2.26 5.10 0.02
C GLN A 166 2.86 3.77 0.48
N PHE A 167 4.15 3.58 0.22
CA PHE A 167 4.90 2.42 0.68
C PHE A 167 6.18 2.89 1.38
N VAL A 168 6.10 3.06 2.70
CA VAL A 168 7.11 3.79 3.48
C VAL A 168 7.85 2.87 4.43
N GLN A 169 9.18 2.91 4.37
CA GLN A 169 10.06 2.09 5.19
C GLN A 169 10.69 2.90 6.33
N ARG A 170 10.70 2.35 7.56
CA ARG A 170 11.41 2.91 8.73
C ARG A 170 12.19 1.84 9.50
N ALA A 171 13.49 2.07 9.69
CA ALA A 171 14.33 1.14 10.45
C ALA A 171 14.25 1.43 11.95
N PHE A 172 14.35 0.39 12.77
CA PHE A 172 14.58 0.51 14.21
C PHE A 172 15.51 -0.60 14.70
N ALA A 173 16.04 -0.43 15.91
CA ALA A 173 16.80 -1.46 16.60
C ALA A 173 16.24 -1.68 18.00
N THR A 174 16.25 -2.94 18.43
CA THR A 174 15.82 -3.30 19.77
C THR A 174 16.83 -2.83 20.81
N ALA A 175 16.40 -2.77 22.07
CA ALA A 175 17.32 -2.73 23.19
C ALA A 175 18.32 -3.89 23.10
N HIS A 176 19.54 -3.65 23.59
CA HIS A 176 20.64 -4.63 23.64
C HIS A 176 21.19 -5.10 22.29
N TYR A 177 20.71 -4.59 21.15
CA TYR A 177 21.33 -4.88 19.85
C TYR A 177 22.71 -4.21 19.75
N ARG A 178 23.74 -5.01 19.48
CA ARG A 178 25.13 -4.56 19.25
C ARG A 178 25.68 -4.99 17.89
N GLY A 179 24.84 -5.52 17.02
CA GLY A 179 25.23 -5.99 15.69
C GLY A 179 25.49 -4.85 14.71
N SER A 180 26.05 -5.20 13.55
CA SER A 180 26.34 -4.24 12.49
C SER A 180 25.07 -3.78 11.76
N PHE A 181 25.07 -2.52 11.31
CA PHE A 181 24.09 -1.97 10.37
C PHE A 181 24.61 -1.86 8.94
N THR A 182 25.80 -2.39 8.64
CA THR A 182 26.45 -2.18 7.32
C THR A 182 26.51 -3.43 6.46
N GLN A 183 26.29 -4.62 7.02
CA GLN A 183 26.31 -5.88 6.27
C GLN A 183 24.98 -6.62 6.43
N PRO A 184 24.10 -6.64 5.41
CA PRO A 184 22.96 -7.55 5.42
C PRO A 184 23.47 -8.99 5.30
N PRO A 185 22.85 -9.97 5.98
CA PRO A 185 23.14 -11.38 5.72
C PRO A 185 22.88 -11.69 4.25
N ALA A 186 23.73 -12.50 3.63
CA ALA A 186 23.51 -12.97 2.26
C ALA A 186 22.59 -14.19 2.32
N PRO A 187 21.28 -14.06 1.98
CA PRO A 187 20.38 -15.19 2.04
C PRO A 187 20.73 -16.18 0.92
N VAL A 188 20.61 -17.47 1.23
CA VAL A 188 20.81 -18.55 0.26
C VAL A 188 19.48 -18.80 -0.46
N ALA A 189 19.53 -19.04 -1.77
CA ALA A 189 18.38 -19.41 -2.56
C ALA A 189 17.68 -20.64 -1.95
N ASP A 190 16.35 -20.56 -1.86
CA ASP A 190 15.51 -21.58 -1.28
C ASP A 190 14.12 -21.51 -1.92
N VAL A 191 14.00 -22.19 -3.06
CA VAL A 191 12.78 -22.32 -3.87
C VAL A 191 12.08 -23.67 -3.70
N ALA A 192 12.59 -24.52 -2.80
CA ALA A 192 11.99 -25.82 -2.52
C ALA A 192 10.61 -25.67 -1.88
N ASP A 193 9.78 -26.70 -2.01
CA ASP A 193 8.45 -26.75 -1.41
C ASP A 193 8.49 -26.43 0.09
N LYS A 194 7.51 -25.64 0.53
CA LYS A 194 7.39 -25.22 1.93
C LYS A 194 6.32 -26.03 2.63
N ILE A 195 6.69 -26.63 3.74
CA ILE A 195 5.77 -27.36 4.60
C ILE A 195 5.20 -26.37 5.62
N GLY A 196 3.95 -25.99 5.42
CA GLY A 196 3.14 -25.24 6.38
C GLY A 196 2.51 -26.14 7.44
N ARG A 197 1.58 -25.57 8.21
CA ARG A 197 0.87 -26.32 9.27
C ARG A 197 0.08 -27.49 8.69
N ASP A 198 -0.78 -27.20 7.72
CA ASP A 198 -1.77 -28.10 7.11
C ASP A 198 -1.68 -28.13 5.58
N MET A 199 -0.65 -27.51 5.02
CA MET A 199 -0.44 -27.42 3.58
C MET A 199 1.03 -27.58 3.21
N THR A 200 1.29 -28.08 2.02
CA THR A 200 2.56 -27.92 1.30
C THR A 200 2.36 -26.87 0.22
N VAL A 201 3.32 -25.97 0.06
CA VAL A 201 3.26 -24.86 -0.88
C VAL A 201 4.41 -24.98 -1.87
N HIS A 202 4.08 -25.12 -3.14
CA HIS A 202 5.04 -25.09 -4.26
C HIS A 202 4.99 -23.72 -4.92
N LEU A 203 6.15 -23.20 -5.36
CA LEU A 203 6.26 -21.93 -6.08
C LEU A 203 6.62 -22.19 -7.55
N ALA A 204 5.79 -21.68 -8.47
CA ALA A 204 5.98 -21.85 -9.90
C ALA A 204 5.76 -20.53 -10.68
N PRO A 205 6.57 -20.23 -11.73
CA PRO A 205 7.88 -20.83 -11.98
C PRO A 205 8.91 -20.43 -10.91
N PRO A 206 9.93 -21.26 -10.64
CA PRO A 206 11.01 -20.89 -9.73
C PRO A 206 11.97 -19.85 -10.34
N ASP A 207 12.05 -19.80 -11.68
CA ASP A 207 12.92 -18.89 -12.42
C ASP A 207 12.20 -17.55 -12.66
N VAL A 208 12.78 -16.47 -12.13
CA VAL A 208 12.20 -15.13 -12.16
C VAL A 208 13.21 -14.11 -12.65
N HIS A 209 12.72 -13.08 -13.34
CA HIS A 209 13.55 -12.08 -14.00
C HIS A 209 13.16 -10.67 -13.58
N ALA A 210 14.14 -9.79 -13.58
CA ALA A 210 13.94 -8.38 -13.30
C ALA A 210 13.32 -7.65 -14.51
N GLY A 211 12.79 -6.45 -14.26
CA GLY A 211 12.40 -5.51 -15.31
C GLY A 211 11.15 -5.87 -16.11
N ARG A 212 10.44 -6.96 -15.76
CA ARG A 212 9.16 -7.33 -16.38
C ARG A 212 8.14 -7.83 -15.37
N GLU A 213 6.86 -7.56 -15.66
CA GLU A 213 5.76 -8.19 -14.92
C GLU A 213 5.71 -9.67 -15.27
N GLN A 214 5.53 -10.51 -14.25
CA GLN A 214 5.39 -11.96 -14.41
C GLN A 214 4.42 -12.54 -13.40
N LEU A 215 3.85 -13.70 -13.74
CA LEU A 215 2.98 -14.43 -12.84
C LEU A 215 3.81 -15.38 -11.96
N LEU A 216 3.52 -15.37 -10.66
CA LEU A 216 4.01 -16.33 -9.67
C LEU A 216 2.83 -17.05 -9.04
N THR A 217 2.79 -18.35 -9.22
CA THR A 217 1.76 -19.24 -8.70
C THR A 217 2.27 -19.95 -7.45
N PHE A 218 1.50 -19.86 -6.38
CA PHE A 218 1.62 -20.72 -5.22
C PHE A 218 0.62 -21.87 -5.36
N GLU A 219 1.11 -23.08 -5.55
CA GLU A 219 0.29 -24.28 -5.66
C GLU A 219 0.19 -24.96 -4.29
N LEU A 220 -1.03 -25.15 -3.82
CA LEU A 220 -1.34 -25.54 -2.46
C LEU A 220 -1.88 -26.97 -2.41
N ARG A 221 -1.21 -27.83 -1.65
CA ARG A 221 -1.63 -29.21 -1.40
C ARG A 221 -1.85 -29.45 0.08
N ASP A 222 -2.84 -30.25 0.41
CA ASP A 222 -3.07 -30.71 1.76
C ASP A 222 -1.85 -31.51 2.23
N ARG A 223 -1.27 -31.13 3.37
CA ARG A 223 -0.01 -31.71 3.84
C ARG A 223 -0.13 -33.21 4.16
N THR A 224 -1.31 -33.67 4.57
CA THR A 224 -1.50 -35.05 5.04
C THR A 224 -1.87 -35.96 3.88
N THR A 225 -2.77 -35.51 3.01
CA THR A 225 -3.32 -36.34 1.92
C THR A 225 -2.62 -36.12 0.59
N GLY A 226 -1.89 -35.02 0.41
CA GLY A 226 -1.29 -34.61 -0.87
C GLY A 226 -2.29 -34.09 -1.91
N ALA A 227 -3.58 -34.10 -1.59
CA ALA A 227 -4.64 -33.63 -2.46
C ALA A 227 -4.56 -32.10 -2.66
N PRO A 228 -4.97 -31.56 -3.82
CA PRO A 228 -5.06 -30.12 -4.01
C PRO A 228 -6.01 -29.48 -3.00
N ILE A 229 -5.62 -28.36 -2.41
CA ILE A 229 -6.47 -27.59 -1.49
C ILE A 229 -7.58 -26.89 -2.26
N ALA A 230 -8.82 -26.94 -1.75
CA ALA A 230 -9.99 -26.32 -2.38
C ALA A 230 -10.89 -25.58 -1.36
N ASP A 231 -10.40 -25.37 -0.14
CA ASP A 231 -11.10 -24.83 1.02
C ASP A 231 -10.31 -23.67 1.68
N LEU A 232 -9.54 -22.90 0.89
CA LEU A 232 -8.97 -21.64 1.39
C LEU A 232 -10.08 -20.64 1.75
N GLU A 233 -9.82 -19.87 2.79
CA GLU A 233 -10.64 -18.76 3.23
C GLU A 233 -9.95 -17.44 2.88
N PRO A 234 -10.71 -16.37 2.55
CA PRO A 234 -10.15 -15.04 2.51
C PRO A 234 -9.55 -14.64 3.86
N TYR A 235 -8.35 -14.08 3.82
CA TYR A 235 -7.70 -13.39 4.93
C TYR A 235 -7.51 -11.96 4.48
N LEU A 236 -8.06 -10.96 5.18
CA LEU A 236 -7.97 -9.55 4.76
C LEU A 236 -8.53 -9.32 3.35
N GLY A 237 -9.70 -9.89 3.06
CA GLY A 237 -10.37 -9.73 1.77
C GLY A 237 -9.71 -10.40 0.56
N ALA A 238 -8.63 -11.18 0.72
CA ALA A 238 -8.03 -11.95 -0.38
C ALA A 238 -7.58 -13.36 0.07
N ILE A 239 -7.49 -14.29 -0.88
CA ILE A 239 -7.13 -15.69 -0.62
C ILE A 239 -5.64 -15.93 -0.41
N GLY A 240 -4.82 -14.88 -0.50
CA GLY A 240 -3.39 -14.90 -0.26
C GLY A 240 -2.82 -13.49 -0.14
N HIS A 241 -1.68 -13.35 0.53
CA HIS A 241 -0.92 -12.10 0.63
C HIS A 241 0.57 -12.40 0.46
N VAL A 242 1.30 -11.58 -0.30
CA VAL A 242 2.75 -11.69 -0.44
C VAL A 242 3.41 -10.36 -0.12
N LEU A 243 4.30 -10.36 0.86
CA LEU A 243 5.36 -9.34 0.94
C LEU A 243 6.62 -9.92 0.31
N ALA A 244 7.23 -9.19 -0.61
CA ALA A 244 8.56 -9.50 -1.12
C ALA A 244 9.53 -8.37 -0.77
N THR A 245 10.77 -8.72 -0.41
CA THR A 245 11.83 -7.74 -0.16
C THR A 245 13.15 -8.18 -0.79
N SER A 246 13.96 -7.24 -1.27
CA SER A 246 15.35 -7.53 -1.61
C SER A 246 16.16 -7.91 -0.36
N ALA A 247 17.28 -8.62 -0.56
CA ALA A 247 18.13 -9.08 0.52
C ALA A 247 18.66 -7.96 1.44
N ASP A 248 18.84 -6.77 0.89
CA ASP A 248 19.29 -5.56 1.59
C ASP A 248 18.13 -4.70 2.12
N LEU A 249 16.87 -5.15 1.97
CA LEU A 249 15.63 -4.45 2.34
C LEU A 249 15.40 -3.10 1.61
N SER A 250 16.23 -2.76 0.63
CA SER A 250 16.11 -1.49 -0.12
C SER A 250 14.93 -1.48 -1.09
N VAL A 251 14.42 -2.67 -1.44
CA VAL A 251 13.23 -2.87 -2.26
C VAL A 251 12.28 -3.71 -1.43
N ALA A 252 11.02 -3.29 -1.39
CA ALA A 252 9.94 -4.06 -0.82
C ALA A 252 8.66 -3.74 -1.57
N PHE A 253 7.80 -4.74 -1.74
CA PHE A 253 6.49 -4.56 -2.32
C PHE A 253 5.52 -5.60 -1.75
N HIS A 254 4.26 -5.19 -1.70
CA HIS A 254 3.15 -5.98 -1.23
C HIS A 254 2.23 -6.28 -2.42
N SER A 255 1.85 -7.55 -2.59
CA SER A 255 1.04 -8.00 -3.71
C SER A 255 -0.03 -8.97 -3.26
N HIS A 256 -1.10 -9.02 -4.06
CA HIS A 256 -2.28 -9.86 -3.85
C HIS A 256 -2.57 -10.71 -5.08
N PRO A 257 -3.39 -11.77 -4.92
CA PRO A 257 -3.75 -12.64 -6.01
C PRO A 257 -4.49 -11.91 -7.12
N VAL A 258 -4.26 -12.33 -8.36
CA VAL A 258 -5.03 -11.91 -9.53
C VAL A 258 -6.29 -12.76 -9.59
N ASP A 259 -7.44 -12.17 -9.32
CA ASP A 259 -8.73 -12.89 -9.21
C ASP A 259 -9.06 -13.70 -10.47
N ALA A 260 -8.79 -13.15 -11.65
CA ALA A 260 -9.16 -13.75 -12.94
C ALA A 260 -8.47 -15.08 -13.24
N VAL A 261 -7.31 -15.35 -12.62
CA VAL A 261 -6.49 -16.55 -12.87
C VAL A 261 -6.22 -17.36 -11.60
N SER A 262 -6.61 -16.86 -10.43
CA SER A 262 -6.52 -17.60 -9.18
C SER A 262 -7.75 -18.47 -8.96
N SER A 263 -7.57 -19.62 -8.33
CA SER A 263 -8.69 -20.44 -7.88
C SER A 263 -9.30 -19.82 -6.62
N PRO A 264 -10.63 -19.54 -6.57
CA PRO A 264 -11.26 -18.80 -5.47
C PRO A 264 -11.10 -19.43 -4.07
N SER A 265 -10.76 -20.71 -4.00
CA SER A 265 -10.52 -21.42 -2.74
C SER A 265 -9.29 -22.35 -2.82
N GLY A 266 -8.36 -22.08 -3.74
CA GLY A 266 -7.23 -22.96 -4.07
C GLY A 266 -7.55 -23.98 -5.19
N PRO A 267 -6.55 -24.74 -5.66
CA PRO A 267 -5.20 -24.87 -5.10
C PRO A 267 -4.21 -23.82 -5.61
N ASN A 268 -4.53 -23.11 -6.70
CA ASN A 268 -3.61 -22.19 -7.35
C ASN A 268 -3.91 -20.75 -6.95
N VAL A 269 -2.96 -20.10 -6.30
CA VAL A 269 -3.05 -18.68 -5.95
C VAL A 269 -1.97 -17.93 -6.71
N VAL A 270 -2.38 -17.05 -7.64
CA VAL A 270 -1.50 -16.48 -8.65
C VAL A 270 -1.31 -14.98 -8.40
N PHE A 271 -0.07 -14.53 -8.31
CA PHE A 271 0.30 -13.12 -8.11
C PHE A 271 0.93 -12.56 -9.38
N GLN A 272 0.65 -11.30 -9.69
CA GLN A 272 1.40 -10.54 -10.70
C GLN A 272 2.47 -9.73 -9.98
N ILE A 273 3.74 -9.95 -10.32
CA ILE A 273 4.89 -9.36 -9.63
C ILE A 273 5.88 -8.80 -10.65
N LEU A 274 6.41 -7.60 -10.36
CA LEU A 274 7.53 -6.98 -11.04
C LEU A 274 8.71 -6.90 -10.06
N PHE A 275 9.81 -7.59 -10.37
CA PHE A 275 11.07 -7.39 -9.65
C PHE A 275 11.84 -6.26 -10.34
N PRO A 276 12.16 -5.14 -9.66
CA PRO A 276 12.74 -3.97 -10.33
C PRO A 276 14.22 -4.15 -10.70
N ARG A 277 14.92 -5.08 -10.04
CA ARG A 277 16.35 -5.35 -10.28
C ARG A 277 16.72 -6.79 -9.92
N PRO A 278 17.78 -7.35 -10.52
CA PRO A 278 18.32 -8.66 -10.14
C PRO A 278 18.80 -8.69 -8.69
N GLY A 279 18.88 -9.89 -8.12
CA GLY A 279 19.38 -10.13 -6.77
C GLY A 279 18.56 -11.19 -6.02
N MET A 280 18.87 -11.39 -4.75
CA MET A 280 18.09 -12.30 -3.90
C MET A 280 16.90 -11.56 -3.30
N TYR A 281 15.72 -12.17 -3.38
CA TYR A 281 14.50 -11.67 -2.75
C TYR A 281 13.94 -12.69 -1.77
N ARG A 282 13.44 -12.21 -0.62
CA ARG A 282 12.68 -13.01 0.33
C ARG A 282 11.20 -12.71 0.13
N LEU A 283 10.41 -13.75 -0.08
CA LEU A 283 8.95 -13.68 -0.21
C LEU A 283 8.34 -14.32 1.03
N TRP A 284 7.43 -13.63 1.70
CA TRP A 284 6.56 -14.19 2.74
C TRP A 284 5.14 -14.28 2.18
N ALA A 285 4.66 -15.50 1.98
CA ALA A 285 3.32 -15.76 1.46
C ALA A 285 2.42 -16.25 2.60
N GLN A 286 1.24 -15.65 2.73
CA GLN A 286 0.25 -15.99 3.75
C GLN A 286 -1.03 -16.52 3.11
N PHE A 287 -1.54 -17.64 3.65
CA PHE A 287 -2.78 -18.28 3.23
C PHE A 287 -3.60 -18.66 4.46
N GLN A 288 -4.92 -18.50 4.43
CA GLN A 288 -5.78 -18.89 5.54
C GLN A 288 -6.62 -20.12 5.19
N ARG A 289 -6.66 -21.06 6.13
CA ARG A 289 -7.47 -22.28 6.06
C ARG A 289 -7.92 -22.65 7.47
N ALA A 290 -9.20 -22.97 7.64
CA ALA A 290 -9.79 -23.30 8.95
C ALA A 290 -9.53 -22.21 10.02
N GLY A 291 -9.73 -20.94 9.66
CA GLY A 291 -9.55 -19.78 10.54
C GLY A 291 -8.11 -19.52 11.00
N ARG A 292 -7.11 -20.15 10.38
CA ARG A 292 -5.70 -20.02 10.76
C ARG A 292 -4.83 -19.66 9.57
N VAL A 293 -4.03 -18.60 9.73
CA VAL A 293 -3.06 -18.16 8.73
C VAL A 293 -1.80 -19.03 8.80
N THR A 294 -1.42 -19.59 7.66
CA THR A 294 -0.11 -20.22 7.43
C THR A 294 0.76 -19.23 6.68
N THR A 295 1.95 -18.95 7.20
CA THR A 295 2.98 -18.14 6.51
C THR A 295 4.11 -19.05 6.08
N VAL A 296 4.46 -19.03 4.80
CA VAL A 296 5.64 -19.70 4.25
C VAL A 296 6.60 -18.67 3.68
N ARG A 297 7.89 -19.02 3.58
CA ARG A 297 8.91 -18.12 3.05
C ARG A 297 9.72 -18.77 1.95
N PHE A 298 9.99 -18.05 0.87
CA PHE A 298 10.87 -18.48 -0.23
C PHE A 298 12.01 -17.48 -0.38
N THR A 299 13.21 -17.96 -0.73
CA THR A 299 14.31 -17.08 -1.16
C THR A 299 14.56 -17.31 -2.63
N VAL A 300 14.21 -16.33 -3.45
CA VAL A 300 14.21 -16.48 -4.91
C VAL A 300 15.37 -15.68 -5.50
N PRO A 301 16.25 -16.30 -6.31
CA PRO A 301 17.20 -15.57 -7.13
C PRO A 301 16.49 -14.93 -8.32
N VAL A 302 16.60 -13.62 -8.45
CA VAL A 302 16.09 -12.87 -9.60
C VAL A 302 17.24 -12.59 -10.55
N ALA A 303 17.12 -13.07 -11.78
CA ALA A 303 18.07 -12.82 -12.86
C ALA A 303 17.73 -11.52 -13.63
N ASP A 304 18.62 -11.12 -14.54
CA ASP A 304 18.33 -10.09 -15.55
C ASP A 304 17.20 -10.50 -16.51
#